data_AF-A0A3P5XM76-F1
#
_entry.id   AF-A0A3P5XM76-F1
#
_cell.length_a   1.000
_cell.length_b   1.000
_cell.length_c   1.000
_cell.angle_alpha   90.00
_cell.angle_beta   90.00
_cell.angle_gamma   90.00
#
_symmetry.space_group_name_H-M   'P 1'
#
loop_
_entity.id
_entity.type
_entity.pdbx_description
1 polymer ?
#
loop_
_entity_poly.entity_id
_entity_poly.type
_entity_poly.pdbx_seq_one_letter_code
_entity_poly.pdbx_strand_id
1 'polypeptide(L)' 'MMTITSNQAKAVRRKQADNMLTNQATAKQIGINPITYSKMIQGREVKNSIYQKVMEWLAEDY' A
#
# COMPACT_ATOMS: atom_id res chain seq x y z
N MET A 1 -2.59 -6.85 14.29
CA MET A 1 -2.86 -6.97 12.85
C MET A 1 -3.89 -5.91 12.51
N MET A 2 -3.80 -5.31 11.33
CA MET A 2 -4.81 -4.39 10.81
C MET A 2 -5.22 -4.82 9.41
N THR A 3 -6.49 -4.58 9.10
CA THR A 3 -7.05 -4.88 7.79
C THR A 3 -7.03 -3.62 6.94
N ILE A 4 -6.41 -3.70 5.77
CA ILE A 4 -6.56 -2.65 4.76
C ILE A 4 -7.96 -2.80 4.16
N THR A 5 -8.80 -1.80 4.37
CA THR A 5 -10.16 -1.81 3.81
C THR A 5 -10.12 -1.73 2.29
N SER A 6 -11.20 -2.16 1.62
CA SER A 6 -11.30 -2.07 0.16
C SER A 6 -11.12 -0.64 -0.36
N ASN A 7 -11.57 0.36 0.40
CA ASN A 7 -11.42 1.77 0.07
C ASN A 7 -9.95 2.22 0.16
N GLN A 8 -9.25 1.83 1.22
CA GLN A 8 -7.81 2.11 1.36
C GLN A 8 -7.00 1.42 0.28
N ALA A 9 -7.27 0.14 -0.01
CA ALA A 9 -6.61 -0.57 -1.11
C ALA A 9 -6.88 0.11 -2.47
N LYS A 10 -8.08 0.64 -2.69
CA LYS A 10 -8.42 1.42 -3.88
C LYS A 10 -7.63 2.73 -3.96
N ALA A 11 -7.47 3.44 -2.84
CA ALA A 11 -6.65 4.67 -2.78
C ALA A 11 -5.19 4.37 -3.12
N VAL A 12 -4.61 3.30 -2.56
CA VAL A 12 -3.23 2.87 -2.88
C VAL A 12 -3.07 2.58 -4.37
N ARG A 13 -4.00 1.83 -4.98
CA ARG A 13 -3.93 1.53 -6.42
C ARG A 13 -4.08 2.76 -7.30
N ARG A 14 -4.84 3.78 -6.86
CA ARG A 14 -4.97 5.06 -7.57
C ARG A 14 -3.66 5.84 -7.51
N LYS A 15 -3.11 6.08 -6.33
CA LYS A 15 -1.80 6.75 -6.17
C LYS A 15 -0.68 6.02 -6.92
N GLN A 16 -0.71 4.69 -6.94
CA GLN A 16 0.19 3.89 -7.78
C GLN A 16 0.05 4.24 -9.27
N ALA A 17 -1.18 4.27 -9.78
CA ALA A 17 -1.48 4.54 -11.18
C ALA A 17 -1.15 5.99 -11.57
N ASP A 18 -1.48 6.95 -10.70
CA ASP A 18 -1.19 8.38 -10.88
C ASP A 18 0.32 8.63 -11.01
N ASN A 19 1.13 7.87 -10.24
CA ASN A 19 2.59 7.92 -10.31
C ASN A 19 3.20 6.98 -11.37
N MET A 20 2.38 6.27 -12.15
CA MET A 20 2.79 5.29 -13.17
C MET A 20 3.75 4.21 -12.63
N LEU A 21 3.55 3.77 -11.37
CA LEU A 21 4.45 2.83 -10.68
C LEU A 21 4.04 1.38 -10.88
N THR A 22 5.04 0.49 -10.94
CA THR A 22 4.83 -0.96 -10.83
C THR A 22 4.58 -1.36 -9.37
N ASN A 23 4.04 -2.55 -9.14
CA ASN A 23 3.87 -3.09 -7.78
C ASN A 23 5.21 -3.16 -7.03
N GLN A 24 6.29 -3.49 -7.73
CA GLN A 24 7.63 -3.56 -7.14
C GLN A 24 8.14 -2.16 -6.75
N ALA A 25 7.98 -1.17 -7.62
CA ALA A 25 8.39 0.20 -7.35
C ALA A 25 7.59 0.80 -6.18
N THR A 26 6.28 0.60 -6.18
CA THR A 26 5.39 1.07 -5.10
C THR A 26 5.76 0.43 -3.76
N ALA A 27 5.97 -0.89 -3.73
CA ALA A 27 6.40 -1.58 -2.52
C ALA A 27 7.75 -1.07 -1.99
N LYS A 28 8.69 -0.75 -2.90
CA LYS A 28 9.98 -0.15 -2.55
C LYS A 28 9.81 1.24 -1.93
N GLN A 29 8.96 2.10 -2.48
CA GLN A 29 8.67 3.42 -1.93
C GLN A 29 8.05 3.34 -0.53
N ILE A 30 7.07 2.45 -0.34
CA ILE A 30 6.44 2.22 0.97
C ILE A 30 7.42 1.54 1.96
N GLY A 31 8.51 0.96 1.48
CA GLY A 31 9.48 0.23 2.31
C GLY A 31 8.95 -1.12 2.81
N ILE A 32 8.25 -1.85 1.95
CA ILE A 32 7.69 -3.20 2.22
C ILE A 32 8.07 -4.20 1.12
N ASN A 33 7.87 -5.49 1.39
CA ASN A 33 8.11 -6.53 0.39
C ASN A 33 7.04 -6.48 -0.74
N PRO A 34 7.42 -6.60 -2.03
CA PRO A 34 6.46 -6.63 -3.16
C PRO A 34 5.38 -7.70 -3.07
N ILE A 35 5.68 -8.86 -2.47
CA ILE A 35 4.71 -9.93 -2.22
C ILE A 35 3.67 -9.47 -1.19
N THR A 36 4.12 -8.80 -0.14
CA THR A 36 3.25 -8.21 0.88
C THR A 36 2.35 -7.15 0.27
N TYR A 37 2.89 -6.27 -0.58
CA TYR A 37 2.11 -5.28 -1.32
C TYR A 37 0.99 -5.92 -2.14
N SER A 38 1.32 -6.95 -2.92
CA SER A 38 0.34 -7.66 -3.77
C SER A 38 -0.78 -8.31 -2.95
N LYS A 39 -0.47 -8.90 -1.79
CA LYS A 39 -1.47 -9.48 -0.89
C LYS A 39 -2.33 -8.40 -0.21
N MET A 40 -1.72 -7.28 0.16
CA MET A 40 -2.36 -6.15 0.81
C MET A 40 -3.40 -5.50 -0.10
N ILE A 41 -3.04 -5.20 -1.35
CA ILE A 41 -4.01 -4.63 -2.31
C ILE A 41 -5.13 -5.61 -2.64
N GLN A 42 -5.04 -6.89 -2.29
CA GLN A 42 -6.14 -7.87 -2.43
C GLN A 42 -7.06 -7.92 -1.20
N GLY A 43 -6.84 -7.05 -0.19
CA GLY A 43 -7.70 -6.96 0.99
C GLY A 43 -7.37 -7.95 2.10
N ARG A 44 -6.11 -8.41 2.19
CA ARG A 44 -5.66 -9.23 3.33
C ARG A 44 -5.26 -8.39 4.54
N GLU A 45 -5.26 -9.04 5.70
CA GLU A 45 -4.66 -8.51 6.92
C GLU A 45 -3.15 -8.34 6.78
N VAL A 46 -2.64 -7.28 7.41
CA VAL A 46 -1.21 -6.96 7.46
C VAL A 46 -0.78 -6.66 8.89
N LYS A 47 0.53 -6.73 9.14
CA LYS A 47 1.11 -6.27 10.41
C LYS A 47 0.87 -4.78 10.59
N ASN A 48 0.71 -4.32 11.83
CA ASN A 48 0.46 -2.91 12.14
C ASN A 48 1.55 -1.99 11.56
N SER A 49 2.82 -2.42 11.58
CA SER A 49 3.92 -1.66 10.99
C SER A 49 3.82 -1.50 9.47
N ILE A 50 3.27 -2.50 8.76
CA ILE A 50 3.01 -2.40 7.32
C ILE A 50 1.84 -1.45 7.08
N TYR A 51 0.76 -1.58 7.86
CA TYR A 51 -0.39 -0.68 7.78
C TYR A 51 0.03 0.78 7.94
N GLN A 52 0.82 1.08 8.97
CA GLN A 52 1.33 2.41 9.25
C GLN A 52 2.12 2.98 8.05
N LYS A 53 3.11 2.24 7.54
CA LYS A 53 3.90 2.66 6.36
C LYS A 53 3.04 2.97 5.14
N VAL A 54 2.01 2.16 4.91
CA VAL A 54 1.09 2.35 3.78
C VAL A 54 0.24 3.60 3.96
N MET A 55 -0.23 3.88 5.18
CA MET A 55 -0.99 5.11 5.47
C MET A 55 -0.10 6.35 5.41
N GLU A 56 1.13 6.28 5.91
CA GLU A 56 2.14 7.34 5.79
C GLU A 56 2.40 7.66 4.31
N TRP A 57 2.69 6.64 3.50
CA TRP A 57 2.89 6.82 2.07
C TRP A 57 1.65 7.38 1.36
N LEU A 58 0.43 7.00 1.77
CA LEU A 58 -0.79 7.62 1.23
C LEU A 58 -0.93 9.10 1.61
N ALA A 59 -0.45 9.50 2.79
CA ALA A 59 -0.55 10.86 3.30
C ALA A 59 0.52 11.80 2.75
N GLU A 60 1.64 11.30 2.22
CA GLU A 60 2.76 12.11 1.69
C GLU A 60 2.40 13.11 0.56
N ASP A 61 1.20 13.05 -0.01
CA ASP A 61 0.74 14.03 -1.03
C ASP A 61 -0.04 15.22 -0.43
N TYR A 62 -0.17 15.31 0.91
CA TYR A 62 -0.93 16.32 1.64
C TYR A 62 -0.06 17.26 2.49
#